data_AF-A0A1Z1MD79-F1
#
_entry.id   AF-A0A1Z1MD79-F1
#
_cell.length_a   1.000
_cell.length_b   1.000
_cell.length_c   1.000
_cell.angle_alpha   90.00
_cell.angle_beta   90.00
_cell.angle_gamma   90.00
#
_symmetry.space_group_name_H-M   'P 1'
#
loop_
_entity.id
_entity.type
_entity.pdbx_description
1 polymer ?
#
loop_
_entity_poly.entity_id
_entity_poly.type
_entity_poly.pdbx_seq_one_letter_code
_entity_poly.pdbx_strand_id
1 'polypeptide(L)' 'MRTNKKLNYRENNNKKLFKLQQELVILRVKQRTKQKVSTHLFKKIKYQISKILTSET' A
#
# COMPACT_ATOMS: atom_id res chain seq x y z
N MET A 1 -2.76 19.75 -22.30
CA MET A 1 -3.58 18.94 -21.36
C MET A 1 -2.96 17.60 -20.88
N ARG A 2 -1.73 17.20 -21.28
CA ARG A 2 -1.14 15.91 -20.86
C ARG A 2 -0.55 15.89 -19.44
N THR A 3 -0.12 17.04 -18.92
CA THR A 3 0.54 17.18 -17.60
C THR A 3 -0.42 16.90 -16.43
N ASN A 4 -1.67 17.40 -16.50
CA ASN A 4 -2.68 17.20 -15.46
C ASN A 4 -3.03 15.71 -15.26
N LYS A 5 -3.04 14.91 -16.34
CA LYS A 5 -3.32 13.47 -16.24
C LYS A 5 -2.21 12.71 -15.51
N LYS A 6 -0.95 13.11 -15.70
CA LYS A 6 0.21 12.50 -15.02
C LYS A 6 0.28 12.89 -13.53
N LEU A 7 -0.06 14.13 -13.20
CA LEU A 7 -0.19 14.59 -11.80
C LEU A 7 -1.28 13.84 -11.05
N ASN A 8 -2.49 13.75 -11.62
CA ASN A 8 -3.60 13.00 -11.01
C ASN A 8 -3.27 11.52 -10.80
N TYR A 9 -2.52 10.90 -11.72
CA TYR A 9 -2.08 9.52 -11.58
C TYR A 9 -1.14 9.34 -10.37
N ARG A 10 -0.14 10.22 -10.22
CA ARG A 10 0.78 10.21 -9.08
C ARG A 10 0.06 10.45 -7.76
N GLU A 11 -0.84 11.42 -7.70
CA GLU A 11 -1.62 11.67 -6.49
C GLU A 11 -2.47 10.45 -6.08
N ASN A 12 -3.09 9.78 -7.05
CA ASN A 12 -3.88 8.59 -6.78
C ASN A 12 -3.03 7.43 -6.27
N ASN A 13 -1.83 7.23 -6.85
CA ASN A 13 -0.89 6.22 -6.36
C ASN A 13 -0.39 6.54 -4.96
N ASN A 14 -0.04 7.79 -4.67
CA ASN A 14 0.38 8.24 -3.34
C ASN A 14 -0.71 8.00 -2.29
N LYS A 15 -1.97 8.35 -2.59
CA LYS A 15 -3.10 8.07 -1.70
C LYS A 15 -3.28 6.57 -1.46
N LYS A 16 -3.11 5.75 -2.50
CA LYS A 16 -3.19 4.29 -2.38
C LYS A 16 -2.03 3.71 -1.56
N LEU A 17 -0.82 4.20 -1.77
CA LEU A 17 0.38 3.80 -1.03
C LEU A 17 0.21 4.07 0.46
N PHE A 18 -0.27 5.27 0.82
CA PHE A 18 -0.51 5.65 2.21
C PHE A 18 -1.53 4.74 2.89
N LYS A 19 -2.64 4.40 2.21
CA LYS A 19 -3.63 3.44 2.73
C LYS A 19 -3.03 2.05 2.97
N LEU A 20 -2.24 1.55 2.02
CA LEU A 20 -1.59 0.24 2.16
C LEU A 20 -0.59 0.21 3.34
N GLN A 21 0.13 1.32 3.58
CA GLN A 21 1.01 1.45 4.73
C GLN A 21 0.23 1.43 6.05
N GLN A 22 -0.90 2.15 6.13
CA GLN A 22 -1.77 2.10 7.30
C GLN A 22 -2.31 0.70 7.57
N GLU A 23 -2.80 0.01 6.53
CA GLU A 23 -3.27 -1.37 6.66
C GLU A 23 -2.17 -2.31 7.16
N LEU A 24 -0.93 -2.14 6.67
CA LEU A 24 0.22 -2.92 7.14
C LEU A 24 0.49 -2.70 8.63
N VAL A 25 0.40 -1.45 9.11
CA VAL A 25 0.56 -1.13 10.53
C VAL A 25 -0.53 -1.80 11.36
N ILE A 26 -1.78 -1.71 10.93
CA ILE A 26 -2.91 -2.36 11.62
C ILE A 26 -2.70 -3.88 11.70
N LEU A 27 -2.28 -4.52 10.60
CA LEU A 27 -2.01 -5.95 10.61
C LEU A 27 -0.87 -6.31 11.56
N ARG A 28 0.21 -5.51 11.62
CA ARG A 28 1.31 -5.70 12.58
C ARG A 28 0.83 -5.58 14.02
N VAL A 29 -0.03 -4.62 14.32
CA VAL A 29 -0.65 -4.47 15.65
C VAL A 29 -1.46 -5.72 15.99
N LYS A 30 -2.31 -6.20 15.08
CA LYS A 30 -3.10 -7.43 15.27
C LYS A 30 -2.22 -8.67 15.50
N GLN A 31 -1.12 -8.80 14.76
CA GLN A 31 -0.15 -9.88 14.97
C GLN A 31 0.52 -9.78 16.35
N ARG A 32 0.93 -8.57 16.76
CA ARG A 32 1.55 -8.32 18.07
C ARG A 32 0.58 -8.60 19.22
N THR A 33 -0.70 -8.30 19.06
CA THR A 33 -1.76 -8.61 20.02
C THR A 33 -2.27 -10.05 19.91
N LYS A 34 -1.55 -10.93 19.18
CA LYS A 34 -1.85 -12.36 19.00
C LYS A 34 -3.26 -12.63 18.42
N GLN A 35 -3.86 -11.66 17.74
CA GLN A 35 -5.10 -11.89 17.00
C GLN A 35 -4.83 -12.82 15.81
N LYS A 36 -5.84 -13.60 15.40
CA LYS A 36 -5.72 -14.46 14.23
C LYS A 36 -5.69 -13.59 12.97
N VAL A 37 -4.54 -13.56 12.28
CA VAL A 37 -4.35 -12.80 11.04
C VAL A 37 -3.74 -13.71 9.98
N SER A 38 -4.23 -13.63 8.74
CA SER A 38 -3.66 -14.38 7.63
C SER A 38 -2.31 -13.79 7.19
N THR A 39 -1.28 -14.65 7.12
CA THR A 39 0.05 -14.29 6.59
C THR A 39 0.01 -13.88 5.12
N HIS A 40 -0.98 -14.39 4.36
CA HIS A 40 -1.19 -14.01 2.97
C HIS A 40 -1.55 -12.53 2.82
N LEU A 41 -2.27 -11.95 3.78
CA LEU A 41 -2.61 -10.51 3.75
C LEU A 41 -1.35 -9.64 3.84
N PHE A 42 -0.40 -10.01 4.70
CA PHE A 42 0.90 -9.32 4.76
C PHE A 42 1.66 -9.39 3.44
N LYS A 43 1.73 -10.58 2.82
CA LYS A 43 2.39 -10.75 1.52
C LYS A 43 1.72 -9.90 0.44
N LYS A 44 0.39 -9.93 0.37
CA LYS A 44 -0.40 -9.16 -0.61
C LYS A 44 -0.16 -7.65 -0.49
N ILE A 45 -0.22 -7.10 0.72
CA ILE A 45 -0.02 -5.66 0.94
C ILE A 45 1.41 -5.25 0.63
N LYS A 46 2.41 -6.00 1.09
CA LYS A 46 3.84 -5.72 0.77
C LYS A 46 4.09 -5.75 -0.74
N TYR A 47 3.52 -6.73 -1.44
CA TYR A 47 3.62 -6.82 -2.90
C TYR A 47 2.98 -5.61 -3.60
N GLN A 48 1.79 -5.18 -3.16
CA GLN A 48 1.13 -4.01 -3.73
C GLN A 48 1.92 -2.71 -3.51
N ILE A 49 2.50 -2.54 -2.32
CA ILE A 49 3.39 -1.41 -2.01
C ILE A 49 4.61 -1.42 -2.95
N SER A 50 5.29 -2.57 -3.05
CA SER A 50 6.44 -2.73 -3.93
C SER A 50 6.08 -2.41 -5.39
N LYS A 51 4.95 -2.91 -5.89
CA LYS A 51 4.47 -2.66 -7.25
C LYS A 51 4.27 -1.18 -7.52
N ILE A 52 3.65 -0.44 -6.60
CA ILE A 52 3.42 1.02 -6.75
C ILE A 52 4.76 1.75 -6.83
N LEU A 53 5.69 1.46 -5.91
CA LEU A 53 7.01 2.10 -5.90
C LEU A 53 7.81 1.82 -7.18
N THR A 54 7.81 0.57 -7.64
CA THR A 54 8.50 0.18 -8.89
C THR A 54 7.82 0.71 -10.16
N SER A 55 6.55 1.08 -10.10
CA SER A 55 5.83 1.67 -11.24
C SER A 55 6.03 3.19 -11.33
N GLU A 56 6.63 3.79 -10.30
CA GLU A 56 6.93 5.22 -10.22
C GLU A 56 8.38 5.55 -10.57
N THR A 57 9.31 4.60 -10.36
CA THR A 57 10.67 4.60 -10.92
C THR A 57 10.68 4.40 -12.43
#